data_AF-A0A930N315-F1
#
_entry.id   AF-A0A930N315-F1
#
_cell.length_a   1.000
_cell.length_b   1.000
_cell.length_c   1.000
_cell.angle_alpha   90.00
_cell.angle_beta   90.00
_cell.angle_gamma   90.00
#
_symmetry.space_group_name_H-M   'P 1'
#
loop_
_entity.id
_entity.type
_entity.pdbx_description
1 polymer ?
#
loop_
_entity_poly.entity_id
_entity_poly.type
_entity_poly.pdbx_seq_one_letter_code
_entity_poly.pdbx_strand_id
1 'polypeptide(L)'
;MSSTYRIDERSITEHLLELAQQGNQPFTQRLHPDIAGVLGVRLPDLRALARRIVRSGSWPAYLDEAERGERPEEEDFMEARTLQGLVLGMLPVNDFSDYLTHLSRWVRVIHSWSVCDSFSLPQPKKLLREHGPELWAFFLPYLQHSGEYEVRFGIVALMQYFIDAE
;
A
#
# COMPACT_ATOMS: atom_id res chain seq x y z
N MET A 1 14.47 7.66 -19.99
CA MET A 1 15.09 7.28 -18.71
C MET A 1 14.24 7.88 -17.63
N SER A 2 13.39 7.08 -16.99
CA SER A 2 12.55 7.60 -15.93
C SER A 2 13.39 7.70 -14.65
N SER A 3 13.39 8.88 -14.02
CA SER A 3 14.23 9.14 -12.85
C SER A 3 13.78 8.29 -11.67
N THR A 4 14.74 7.77 -10.90
CA THR A 4 14.47 7.16 -9.61
C THR A 4 13.92 8.22 -8.64
N TYR A 5 12.82 7.92 -7.95
CA TYR A 5 12.27 8.76 -6.92
C TYR A 5 13.19 8.77 -5.70
N ARG A 6 13.41 9.95 -5.14
CA ARG A 6 14.22 10.14 -3.93
C ARG A 6 13.49 11.01 -2.93
N ILE A 7 13.67 10.71 -1.65
CA ILE A 7 13.26 11.53 -0.52
C ILE A 7 14.41 11.60 0.48
N ASP A 8 14.75 12.80 0.95
CA ASP A 8 15.94 13.04 1.76
C ASP A 8 17.21 12.44 1.13
N GLU A 9 17.40 12.73 -0.16
CA GLU A 9 18.51 12.28 -1.03
C GLU A 9 18.65 10.76 -1.22
N ARG A 10 17.75 9.94 -0.68
CA ARG A 10 17.78 8.48 -0.76
C ARG A 10 16.62 7.91 -1.59
N SER A 11 16.86 6.82 -2.29
CA SER A 11 15.82 6.02 -2.94
C SER A 11 14.94 5.31 -1.91
N ILE A 12 13.81 4.77 -2.35
CA ILE A 12 12.94 3.95 -1.50
C ILE A 12 13.68 2.69 -1.02
N THR A 13 14.39 2.01 -1.92
CA THR A 13 15.22 0.85 -1.57
C THR A 13 16.23 1.17 -0.48
N GLU A 14 16.94 2.31 -0.59
CA GLU A 14 17.91 2.75 0.42
C GLU A 14 17.24 2.97 1.79
N HIS A 15 16.07 3.63 1.84
CA HIS A 15 15.32 3.81 3.08
C HIS A 15 14.86 2.47 3.68
N LEU A 16 14.34 1.55 2.86
CA LEU A 16 13.85 0.26 3.35
C LEU A 16 14.98 -0.59 3.94
N LEU A 17 16.14 -0.65 3.27
CA LEU A 17 17.31 -1.38 3.75
C LEU A 17 17.88 -0.77 5.04
N GLU A 18 17.91 0.56 5.16
CA GLU A 18 18.34 1.25 6.39
C GLU A 18 17.39 0.93 7.56
N LEU A 19 16.07 1.01 7.33
CA LEU A 19 15.07 0.68 8.36
C LEU A 19 15.07 -0.80 8.74
N ALA A 20 15.40 -1.70 7.80
CA ALA A 20 15.48 -3.14 8.05
C ALA A 20 16.56 -3.51 9.08
N GLN A 21 17.60 -2.70 9.25
CA GLN A 21 18.65 -2.92 10.25
C GLN A 21 18.11 -2.91 11.69
N GLN A 22 17.01 -2.22 11.92
CA GLN A 22 16.30 -2.17 13.22
C GLN A 22 15.08 -3.09 13.26
N GLY A 23 14.88 -3.86 12.19
CA GLY A 23 13.79 -4.80 11.99
C GLY A 23 14.03 -6.17 12.61
N ASN A 24 13.14 -7.10 12.28
CA ASN A 24 13.28 -8.51 12.67
C ASN A 24 12.89 -9.43 11.50
N GLN A 25 13.78 -9.50 10.51
CA GLN A 25 13.57 -10.31 9.30
C GLN A 25 13.21 -11.77 9.61
N PRO A 26 13.91 -12.50 10.51
CA PRO A 26 13.58 -13.91 10.78
C PRO A 26 12.21 -14.11 11.43
N PHE A 27 11.74 -13.14 12.24
CA PHE A 27 10.39 -13.18 12.76
C PHE A 27 9.35 -12.91 11.67
N THR A 28 9.55 -11.87 10.87
CA THR A 28 8.61 -11.50 9.81
C THR A 28 8.52 -12.57 8.73
N GLN A 29 9.64 -13.19 8.34
CA GLN A 29 9.65 -14.32 7.38
C GLN A 29 8.85 -15.52 7.91
N ARG A 30 8.91 -15.83 9.21
CA ARG A 30 8.10 -16.91 9.81
C ARG A 30 6.60 -16.63 9.78
N LEU A 31 6.19 -15.37 9.76
CA LEU A 31 4.78 -14.97 9.61
C LEU A 31 4.29 -14.98 8.16
N HIS A 32 5.22 -15.03 7.20
CA HIS A 32 4.97 -14.94 5.77
C HIS A 32 5.71 -16.07 5.04
N PRO A 33 5.32 -17.34 5.27
CA PRO A 33 5.93 -18.45 4.54
C PRO A 33 5.75 -18.23 3.03
N ASP A 34 6.77 -18.59 2.26
CA ASP A 34 6.79 -18.53 0.79
C ASP A 34 6.69 -17.11 0.18
N ILE A 35 6.75 -16.05 1.00
CA ILE A 35 6.82 -14.68 0.51
C ILE A 35 8.27 -14.26 0.32
N ALA A 36 8.64 -14.02 -0.94
CA ALA A 36 9.94 -13.44 -1.29
C ALA A 36 10.04 -11.96 -0.86
N GLY A 37 11.26 -11.45 -0.74
CA GLY A 37 11.50 -10.02 -0.51
C GLY A 37 11.08 -9.49 0.87
N VAL A 38 10.99 -10.34 1.90
CA VAL A 38 10.70 -9.87 3.27
C VAL A 38 11.95 -9.27 3.91
N LEU A 39 11.92 -7.98 4.25
CA LEU A 39 13.01 -7.27 4.94
C LEU A 39 12.86 -7.26 6.47
N GLY A 40 11.63 -7.36 6.97
CA GLY A 40 11.34 -7.29 8.39
C GLY A 40 11.29 -5.87 8.97
N VAL A 41 11.06 -4.85 8.14
CA VAL A 41 10.91 -3.46 8.61
C VAL A 41 9.69 -3.35 9.52
N ARG A 42 9.81 -2.57 10.60
CA ARG A 42 8.71 -2.36 11.54
C ARG A 42 7.65 -1.46 10.91
N LEU A 43 6.38 -1.85 11.05
CA LEU A 43 5.26 -1.09 10.50
C LEU A 43 5.19 0.40 10.96
N PRO A 44 5.53 0.76 12.21
CA PRO A 44 5.62 2.18 12.61
C PRO A 44 6.62 3.00 11.78
N ASP A 45 7.72 2.40 11.36
CA ASP A 45 8.77 3.07 10.58
C ASP A 45 8.33 3.26 9.13
N LEU A 46 7.68 2.24 8.53
CA LEU A 46 7.03 2.38 7.22
C LEU A 46 5.95 3.48 7.25
N ARG A 47 5.14 3.56 8.31
CA ARG A 47 4.16 4.63 8.49
C ARG A 47 4.82 6.00 8.62
N ALA A 48 6.01 6.09 9.22
CA ALA A 48 6.75 7.35 9.31
C ALA A 48 7.28 7.79 7.94
N LEU A 49 7.80 6.85 7.15
CA LEU A 49 8.24 7.10 5.77
C LEU A 49 7.07 7.52 4.86
N ALA A 50 5.93 6.80 4.92
CA ALA A 50 4.72 7.16 4.19
C ALA A 50 4.26 8.59 4.51
N ARG A 51 4.21 8.95 5.80
CA ARG A 51 3.87 10.30 6.25
C ARG A 51 4.84 11.35 5.71
N ARG A 52 6.14 11.06 5.65
CA ARG A 52 7.14 11.97 5.08
C ARG A 52 6.88 12.21 3.59
N ILE A 53 6.66 11.15 2.81
CA ILE A 53 6.35 11.22 1.36
C ILE A 53 5.09 12.05 1.10
N VAL A 54 4.03 11.85 1.89
CA VAL A 54 2.79 12.62 1.72
C VAL A 54 2.99 14.08 2.12
N ARG A 55 3.67 14.35 3.24
CA ARG A 55 3.88 15.72 3.75
C ARG A 55 4.81 16.56 2.88
N SER A 56 5.77 15.95 2.19
CA SER A 56 6.63 16.66 1.23
C SER A 56 5.88 17.11 -0.02
N GLY A 57 4.70 16.55 -0.29
CA GLY A 57 3.95 16.80 -1.52
C GLY A 57 4.51 16.08 -2.75
N SER A 58 5.55 15.26 -2.60
CA SER A 58 6.23 14.54 -3.68
C SER A 58 5.63 13.17 -3.97
N TRP A 59 4.52 12.82 -3.31
CA TRP A 59 3.79 11.56 -3.51
C TRP A 59 3.41 11.26 -4.97
N PRO A 60 3.12 12.22 -5.88
CA PRO A 60 2.81 11.87 -7.27
C PRO A 60 3.99 11.21 -7.98
N ALA A 61 5.21 11.74 -7.76
CA ALA A 61 6.44 11.17 -8.31
C ALA A 61 6.78 9.81 -7.67
N TYR A 62 6.47 9.63 -6.40
CA TYR A 62 6.59 8.34 -5.73
C TYR A 62 5.66 7.29 -6.34
N LEU A 63 4.38 7.62 -6.55
CA LEU A 63 3.41 6.69 -7.14
C LEU A 63 3.78 6.35 -8.58
N ASP A 64 4.23 7.33 -9.36
CA ASP A 64 4.70 7.09 -10.73
C ASP A 64 5.85 6.07 -10.78
N GLU A 65 6.80 6.12 -9.85
CA GLU A 65 7.82 5.07 -9.73
C GLU A 65 7.24 3.75 -9.21
N ALA A 66 6.48 3.79 -8.12
CA ALA A 66 5.99 2.60 -7.43
C ALA A 66 5.08 1.74 -8.33
N GLU A 67 4.35 2.36 -9.26
CA GLU A 67 3.37 1.76 -10.16
C GLU A 67 3.94 1.33 -11.52
N ARG A 68 5.17 1.75 -11.88
CA ARG A 68 5.82 1.30 -13.14
C ARG A 68 5.95 -0.22 -13.24
N GLY A 69 5.96 -0.93 -12.11
CA GLY A 69 6.07 -2.39 -12.07
C GLY A 69 7.44 -2.92 -12.51
N GLU A 70 8.39 -2.04 -12.80
CA GLU A 70 9.76 -2.35 -13.19
C GLU A 70 10.65 -2.32 -11.94
N ARG A 71 10.58 -3.38 -11.13
CA ARG A 71 11.54 -3.60 -10.03
C ARG A 71 12.37 -4.84 -10.35
N PRO A 72 13.72 -4.77 -10.23
CA PRO A 72 14.54 -5.97 -10.21
C PRO A 72 14.02 -6.93 -9.13
N GLU A 73 14.10 -8.24 -9.38
CA GLU A 73 13.61 -9.26 -8.44
C GLU A 73 14.30 -9.12 -7.08
N GLU A 74 15.56 -8.68 -7.07
CA GLU A 74 16.37 -8.45 -5.88
C GLU A 74 15.91 -7.24 -5.04
N GLU A 75 15.11 -6.34 -5.61
CA GLU A 75 14.57 -5.14 -4.95
C GLU A 75 13.04 -5.20 -4.76
N ASP A 76 12.43 -6.35 -5.07
CA ASP A 76 10.98 -6.52 -5.02
C ASP A 76 10.48 -6.87 -3.61
N PHE A 77 10.62 -5.92 -2.70
CA PHE A 77 10.34 -6.13 -1.28
C PHE A 77 8.84 -6.08 -0.92
N MET A 78 8.44 -6.89 0.06
CA MET A 78 7.09 -6.84 0.64
C MET A 78 6.80 -5.48 1.30
N GLU A 79 7.82 -4.91 1.94
CA GLU A 79 7.74 -3.63 2.61
C GLU A 79 7.58 -2.46 1.63
N ALA A 80 8.05 -2.56 0.39
CA ALA A 80 7.81 -1.56 -0.65
C ALA A 80 6.33 -1.52 -1.05
N ARG A 81 5.71 -2.69 -1.22
CA ARG A 81 4.26 -2.81 -1.48
C ARG A 81 3.43 -2.33 -0.28
N THR A 82 3.88 -2.64 0.94
CA THR A 82 3.26 -2.14 2.17
C THR A 82 3.34 -0.61 2.23
N LEU A 83 4.50 -0.02 1.91
CA LEU A 83 4.71 1.42 1.87
C LEU A 83 3.76 2.09 0.86
N GLN A 84 3.58 1.52 -0.33
CA GLN A 84 2.64 2.04 -1.32
C GLN A 84 1.21 2.11 -0.77
N GLY A 85 0.73 1.04 -0.13
CA GLY A 85 -0.58 1.02 0.51
C GLY A 85 -0.70 2.07 1.62
N LEU A 86 0.34 2.22 2.46
CA LEU A 86 0.36 3.24 3.51
C LEU A 86 0.35 4.67 2.96
N VAL A 87 1.06 4.93 1.85
CA VAL A 87 1.03 6.23 1.16
C VAL A 87 -0.37 6.52 0.63
N LEU A 88 -0.98 5.57 -0.09
CA LEU A 88 -2.36 5.68 -0.59
C LEU A 88 -3.36 5.95 0.54
N GLY A 89 -3.18 5.30 1.69
CA GLY A 89 -4.02 5.50 2.87
C GLY A 89 -3.82 6.84 3.60
N MET A 90 -2.87 7.65 3.17
CA MET A 90 -2.58 8.96 3.75
C MET A 90 -2.75 10.11 2.77
N LEU A 91 -3.08 9.85 1.50
CA LEU A 91 -3.19 10.88 0.48
C LEU A 91 -4.30 11.92 0.77
N PRO A 92 -4.08 13.19 0.40
CA PRO A 92 -5.18 14.12 0.22
C PRO A 92 -5.96 13.74 -1.06
N VAL A 93 -7.19 13.25 -0.90
CA VAL A 93 -8.05 12.89 -2.04
C VAL A 93 -8.76 14.14 -2.56
N ASN A 94 -8.25 14.68 -3.67
CA ASN A 94 -8.84 15.81 -4.39
C ASN A 94 -9.64 15.36 -5.62
N ASP A 95 -9.16 14.32 -6.31
CA ASP A 95 -9.87 13.62 -7.38
C ASP A 95 -10.08 12.17 -6.95
N PHE A 96 -11.34 11.79 -6.75
CA PHE A 96 -11.69 10.47 -6.26
C PHE A 96 -11.50 9.37 -7.31
N SER A 97 -11.73 9.68 -8.60
CA SER A 97 -11.56 8.71 -9.69
C SER A 97 -10.09 8.40 -9.93
N ASP A 98 -9.24 9.42 -9.87
CA ASP A 98 -7.79 9.27 -9.95
C ASP A 98 -7.26 8.44 -8.77
N TYR A 99 -7.76 8.72 -7.55
CA TYR A 99 -7.45 7.92 -6.36
C TYR A 99 -7.80 6.43 -6.53
N LEU A 100 -9.00 6.11 -7.04
CA LEU A 100 -9.40 4.71 -7.28
C LEU A 100 -8.52 4.03 -8.34
N THR A 101 -7.99 4.81 -9.31
CA THR A 101 -7.05 4.29 -10.30
C THR A 101 -5.75 3.84 -9.64
N HIS A 102 -5.15 4.70 -8.82
CA HIS A 102 -3.96 4.36 -8.04
C HIS A 102 -4.18 3.18 -7.08
N LEU A 103 -5.34 3.17 -6.40
CA LEU A 103 -5.71 2.07 -5.51
C LEU A 103 -5.81 0.74 -6.27
N SER A 104 -6.46 0.73 -7.44
CA SER A 104 -6.60 -0.49 -8.24
C SER A 104 -5.26 -1.04 -8.74
N ARG A 105 -4.28 -0.17 -9.02
CA ARG A 105 -2.91 -0.57 -9.41
C ARG A 105 -2.17 -1.21 -8.24
N TRP A 106 -2.32 -0.65 -7.04
CA TRP A 106 -1.72 -1.23 -5.83
C TRP A 106 -2.30 -2.60 -5.49
N VAL A 107 -3.62 -2.80 -5.65
CA VAL A 107 -4.25 -4.11 -5.37
C VAL A 107 -3.63 -5.24 -6.18
N ARG A 108 -3.23 -4.98 -7.44
CA ARG A 108 -2.60 -5.98 -8.32
C ARG A 108 -1.20 -6.43 -7.87
N VAL A 109 -0.54 -5.64 -7.02
CA VAL A 109 0.82 -5.96 -6.53
C VAL A 109 0.83 -6.49 -5.10
N ILE A 110 -0.34 -6.63 -4.47
CA ILE A 110 -0.46 -7.28 -3.17
C ILE A 110 -0.07 -8.75 -3.32
N HIS A 111 0.86 -9.20 -2.49
CA HIS A 111 1.38 -10.56 -2.51
C HIS A 111 1.46 -11.19 -1.11
N SER A 112 0.92 -10.53 -0.09
CA SER A 112 0.85 -11.08 1.26
C SER A 112 -0.36 -10.52 2.00
N TRP A 113 -0.82 -11.27 3.00
CA TRP A 113 -1.94 -10.85 3.85
C TRP A 113 -1.64 -9.54 4.60
N SER A 114 -0.39 -9.34 5.05
CA SER A 114 -0.04 -8.15 5.83
C SER A 114 0.06 -6.89 4.99
N VAL A 115 0.44 -7.00 3.71
CA VAL A 115 0.39 -5.89 2.75
C VAL A 115 -1.05 -5.43 2.59
N CYS A 116 -1.99 -6.36 2.37
CA CYS A 116 -3.42 -6.08 2.28
C CYS A 116 -3.94 -5.41 3.55
N ASP A 117 -3.75 -6.05 4.70
CA ASP A 117 -4.39 -5.67 5.97
C ASP A 117 -3.76 -4.41 6.62
N SER A 118 -2.60 -3.97 6.14
CA SER A 118 -1.97 -2.72 6.62
C SER A 118 -2.59 -1.45 6.02
N PHE A 119 -3.36 -1.59 4.94
CA PHE A 119 -4.00 -0.47 4.25
C PHE A 119 -5.24 0.03 5.00
N SER A 120 -5.51 1.33 4.84
CA SER A 120 -6.79 1.93 5.19
C SER A 120 -7.08 3.09 4.25
N LEU A 121 -8.35 3.34 3.92
CA LEU A 121 -8.77 4.53 3.16
C LEU A 121 -8.29 5.83 3.87
N PRO A 122 -7.85 6.85 3.12
CA PRO A 122 -7.54 8.16 3.69
C PRO A 122 -8.83 8.84 4.15
N GLN A 123 -8.84 9.33 5.40
CA GLN A 123 -10.01 10.00 6.00
C GLN A 123 -11.32 9.20 5.77
N PRO A 124 -11.41 7.93 6.23
CA PRO A 124 -12.43 6.98 5.79
C PRO A 124 -13.86 7.48 6.02
N LYS A 125 -14.12 8.16 7.15
CA LYS A 125 -15.43 8.77 7.44
C LYS A 125 -15.85 9.83 6.41
N LYS A 126 -14.89 10.61 5.89
CA LYS A 126 -15.14 11.62 4.87
C LYS A 126 -15.47 10.94 3.54
N LEU A 127 -14.62 10.01 3.11
CA LEU A 127 -14.81 9.30 1.85
C LEU A 127 -16.09 8.48 1.82
N LEU A 128 -16.44 7.78 2.91
CA LEU A 128 -17.69 7.01 2.96
C LEU A 128 -18.92 7.91 2.89
N ARG A 129 -18.89 9.09 3.53
CA ARG A 129 -19.98 10.05 3.46
C ARG A 129 -20.14 10.66 2.07
N GLU A 130 -19.03 10.92 1.37
CA GLU A 130 -19.02 11.64 0.09
C GLU A 130 -19.14 10.71 -1.12
N HIS A 131 -18.64 9.47 -1.02
CA HIS A 131 -18.48 8.51 -2.12
C HIS A 131 -18.84 7.06 -1.74
N GLY A 132 -19.69 6.86 -0.72
CA GLY A 132 -20.06 5.53 -0.21
C GLY A 132 -20.56 4.56 -1.30
N PRO A 133 -21.55 4.93 -2.13
CA PRO A 133 -22.02 4.08 -3.23
C PRO A 133 -20.92 3.71 -4.25
N GLU A 134 -20.04 4.65 -4.57
CA GLU A 134 -18.93 4.44 -5.50
C GLU A 134 -17.85 3.54 -4.90
N LEU A 135 -17.52 3.70 -3.61
CA LEU A 135 -16.63 2.80 -2.88
C LEU A 135 -17.21 1.39 -2.81
N TRP A 136 -18.51 1.24 -2.54
CA TRP A 136 -19.19 -0.06 -2.56
C TRP A 136 -19.07 -0.71 -3.95
N ALA A 137 -19.39 0.04 -5.00
CA ALA A 137 -19.29 -0.41 -6.39
C ALA A 137 -17.85 -0.73 -6.81
N PHE A 138 -16.85 -0.07 -6.20
CA PHE A 138 -15.44 -0.35 -6.43
C PHE A 138 -14.95 -1.61 -5.70
N PHE A 139 -15.36 -1.85 -4.45
CA PHE A 139 -14.92 -3.01 -3.67
C PHE A 139 -15.63 -4.30 -4.05
N LEU A 140 -16.93 -4.24 -4.37
CA LEU A 140 -17.76 -5.43 -4.60
C LEU A 140 -17.23 -6.36 -5.71
N PRO A 141 -16.72 -5.87 -6.87
CA PRO A 141 -16.19 -6.73 -7.93
C PRO A 141 -14.99 -7.58 -7.53
N TYR A 142 -14.21 -7.17 -6.52
CA TYR A 142 -13.07 -7.95 -6.04
C TYR A 142 -13.48 -9.31 -5.47
N LEU A 143 -14.71 -9.47 -5.00
CA LEU A 143 -15.25 -10.75 -4.52
C LEU A 143 -15.39 -11.82 -5.63
N GLN A 144 -15.34 -11.42 -6.90
CA GLN A 144 -15.46 -12.31 -8.06
C GLN A 144 -14.12 -12.58 -8.75
N HIS A 145 -13.01 -12.04 -8.22
CA HIS A 145 -11.69 -12.30 -8.77
C HIS A 145 -11.20 -13.70 -8.38
N SER A 146 -10.24 -14.24 -9.15
CA SER A 146 -9.61 -15.53 -8.87
C SER A 146 -8.33 -15.42 -8.04
N GLY A 147 -7.75 -14.23 -7.93
CA GLY A 147 -6.54 -14.00 -7.15
C GLY A 147 -6.83 -13.85 -5.67
N GLU A 148 -6.05 -14.54 -4.84
CA GLU A 148 -6.24 -14.60 -3.37
C GLU A 148 -6.28 -13.20 -2.75
N TYR A 149 -5.33 -12.34 -3.12
CA TYR A 149 -5.16 -11.03 -2.49
C TYR A 149 -6.11 -9.97 -3.02
N GLU A 150 -6.54 -10.07 -4.28
CA GLU A 150 -7.63 -9.28 -4.83
C GLU A 150 -8.93 -9.56 -4.06
N VAL A 151 -9.27 -10.84 -3.88
CA VAL A 151 -10.46 -11.24 -3.09
C VAL A 151 -10.32 -10.79 -1.64
N ARG A 152 -9.15 -10.98 -1.01
CA ARG A 152 -8.89 -10.53 0.36
C ARG A 152 -9.09 -9.03 0.51
N PHE A 153 -8.57 -8.23 -0.42
CA PHE A 153 -8.75 -6.78 -0.42
C PHE A 153 -10.22 -6.39 -0.42
N GLY A 154 -11.02 -6.99 -1.30
CA GLY A 154 -12.47 -6.77 -1.36
C GLY A 154 -13.17 -7.11 -0.04
N ILE A 155 -12.88 -8.28 0.53
CA ILE A 155 -13.46 -8.74 1.81
C ILE A 155 -13.08 -7.78 2.95
N VAL A 156 -11.79 -7.49 3.12
CA VAL A 156 -11.29 -6.63 4.21
C VAL A 156 -11.87 -5.22 4.10
N ALA A 157 -11.90 -4.64 2.89
CA ALA A 157 -12.47 -3.32 2.68
C ALA A 157 -13.97 -3.26 2.99
N LEU A 158 -14.75 -4.25 2.52
CA LEU A 158 -16.18 -4.33 2.80
C LEU A 158 -16.44 -4.53 4.30
N MET A 159 -15.68 -5.41 4.96
CA MET A 159 -15.77 -5.61 6.40
C MET A 159 -15.43 -4.36 7.20
N GLN A 160 -14.39 -3.64 6.80
CA GLN A 160 -13.90 -2.48 7.55
C GLN A 160 -14.80 -1.25 7.40
N TYR A 161 -15.47 -1.10 6.26
CA TYR A 161 -16.14 0.16 5.90
C TYR A 161 -17.66 0.07 5.73
N PHE A 162 -18.22 -1.14 5.58
CA PHE A 162 -19.64 -1.34 5.30
C PHE A 162 -20.34 -2.33 6.23
N ILE A 163 -19.62 -2.90 7.20
CA ILE A 163 -20.25 -3.59 8.33
C ILE A 163 -20.41 -2.57 9.45
N ASP A 164 -21.66 -2.18 9.70
CA ASP A 164 -22.00 -1.42 10.89
C ASP A 164 -21.99 -2.35 12.10
N ALA A 165 -21.31 -1.94 13.17
CA ALA A 165 -21.54 -2.52 14.48
C ALA A 165 -22.90 -1.98 14.95
N GLU A 166 -23.93 -2.83 14.92
CA GLU A 166 -25.19 -2.56 15.64
C GLU A 166 -24.93 -2.20 17.11
#